data_AF-A0A973H0Z4-F1
#
_entry.id   AF-A0A973H0Z4-F1
#
_cell.length_a   1.000
_cell.length_b   1.000
_cell.length_c   1.000
_cell.angle_alpha   90.00
_cell.angle_beta   90.00
_cell.angle_gamma   90.00
#
_symmetry.space_group_name_H-M   'P 1'
#
loop_
_entity.id
_entity.type
_entity.pdbx_description
1 polymer ?
#
loop_
_entity_poly.entity_id
_entity_poly.type
_entity_poly.pdbx_seq_one_letter_code
_entity_poly.pdbx_strand_id
1 'polypeptide(L)'
;MGYRPKRKIFALDFTGTEYEGLEASVRALTVGEELELNEMEFTPDQVVKALVQRLVSWNVEDEQGQPVPTSYEGVCTQDGGMVLAILNALRQVNSGVPDPLPQSSPSGEPSPAASIPMEPRSPSPESSAVPA
;
A
#
# COMPACT_ATOMS: atom_id res chain seq x y z
N MET A 1 0.74 31.75 9.62
CA MET A 1 1.21 30.48 10.23
C MET A 1 1.09 29.40 9.18
N GLY A 2 2.10 28.55 8.96
CA GLY A 2 2.08 27.53 7.91
C GLY A 2 2.56 26.18 8.44
N TYR A 3 1.99 25.10 7.91
CA TYR A 3 2.38 23.72 8.20
C TYR A 3 3.33 23.22 7.10
N ARG A 4 4.51 22.70 7.47
CA ARG A 4 5.42 22.01 6.54
C ARG A 4 5.27 20.50 6.73
N PRO A 5 4.63 19.79 5.79
CA PRO A 5 4.52 18.33 5.86
C PRO A 5 5.91 17.68 5.75
N LYS A 6 6.20 16.73 6.65
CA LYS A 6 7.38 15.86 6.52
C LYS A 6 7.08 14.81 5.45
N ARG A 7 7.85 14.82 4.35
CA ARG A 7 7.72 13.79 3.30
C ARG A 7 8.28 12.47 3.83
N LYS A 8 7.52 11.39 3.66
CA LYS A 8 7.95 10.03 4.04
C LYS A 8 8.96 9.50 3.02
N ILE A 9 9.87 8.66 3.49
CA ILE A 9 10.74 7.83 2.66
C ILE A 9 10.35 6.38 2.96
N PHE A 10 10.09 5.61 1.91
CA PHE A 10 9.77 4.19 1.99
C PHE A 10 11.02 3.38 1.67
N ALA A 11 11.33 2.40 2.51
CA ALA A 11 12.20 1.30 2.15
C ALA A 11 11.33 0.23 1.48
N LEU A 12 11.64 -0.09 0.23
CA LEU A 12 10.91 -1.09 -0.54
C LEU A 12 11.43 -2.48 -0.19
N ASP A 13 10.50 -3.41 -0.01
CA ASP A 13 10.79 -4.81 0.25
C ASP A 13 10.55 -5.63 -1.02
N PHE A 14 11.56 -6.41 -1.40
CA PHE A 14 11.54 -7.28 -2.56
C PHE A 14 11.68 -8.77 -2.19
N THR A 15 11.54 -9.10 -0.90
CA THR A 15 11.57 -10.49 -0.41
C THR A 15 10.54 -11.35 -1.13
N GLY A 16 10.93 -12.53 -1.60
CA GLY A 16 10.03 -13.43 -2.34
C GLY A 16 9.72 -13.01 -3.78
N THR A 17 10.36 -11.95 -4.29
CA THR A 17 10.33 -11.57 -5.72
C THR A 17 11.59 -12.06 -6.42
N GLU A 18 11.66 -11.91 -7.75
CA GLU A 18 12.88 -12.18 -8.52
C GLU A 18 14.05 -11.23 -8.18
N TYR A 19 13.77 -10.10 -7.53
CA TYR A 19 14.74 -9.10 -7.09
C TYR A 19 15.07 -9.23 -5.59
N GLU A 20 14.97 -10.43 -5.03
CA GLU A 20 15.31 -10.68 -3.63
C GLU A 20 16.73 -10.20 -3.31
N GLY A 21 16.87 -9.41 -2.23
CA GLY A 21 18.13 -8.75 -1.85
C GLY A 21 18.31 -7.34 -2.41
N LEU A 22 17.44 -6.87 -3.31
CA LEU A 22 17.38 -5.46 -3.68
C LEU A 22 16.89 -4.62 -2.50
N GLU A 23 17.66 -3.59 -2.15
CA GLU A 23 17.29 -2.60 -1.16
C GLU A 23 17.18 -1.25 -1.87
N ALA A 24 15.98 -0.71 -1.95
CA ALA A 24 15.75 0.60 -2.57
C ALA A 24 14.92 1.49 -1.63
N SER A 25 15.36 2.74 -1.49
CA SER A 25 14.66 3.77 -0.73
C SER A 25 14.13 4.85 -1.66
N VAL A 26 12.84 5.14 -1.55
CA VAL A 26 12.12 6.08 -2.42
C VAL A 26 11.29 7.07 -1.62
N ARG A 27 11.16 8.30 -2.12
CA ARG A 27 10.30 9.32 -1.50
C ARG A 27 8.83 9.01 -1.79
N ALA A 28 7.97 9.28 -0.82
CA ALA A 28 6.52 9.18 -0.99
C ALA A 28 6.02 10.13 -2.09
N LEU A 29 4.98 9.68 -2.81
CA LEU A 29 4.31 10.49 -3.81
C LEU A 29 3.45 11.57 -3.14
N THR A 30 3.45 12.77 -3.70
CA THR A 30 2.36 13.71 -3.47
C THR A 30 1.11 13.24 -4.23
N VAL A 31 -0.06 13.73 -3.83
CA VAL A 31 -1.34 13.42 -4.51
C VAL A 31 -1.29 13.79 -6.00
N GLY A 32 -0.64 14.90 -6.36
CA GLY A 32 -0.48 15.29 -7.76
C GLY A 32 0.38 14.29 -8.54
N GLU A 33 1.51 13.90 -7.96
CA GLU A 33 2.41 12.91 -8.58
C GLU A 33 1.76 11.52 -8.68
N GLU A 34 0.90 11.15 -7.72
CA GLU A 34 0.14 9.90 -7.76
C GLU A 34 -0.92 9.91 -8.89
N LEU A 35 -1.61 11.04 -9.09
CA LEU A 35 -2.56 11.20 -10.17
C LEU A 35 -1.86 11.08 -11.53
N GLU A 36 -0.74 11.80 -11.71
CA GLU A 36 0.09 11.70 -12.92
C GLU A 36 0.59 10.27 -13.17
N LEU A 37 0.90 9.52 -12.11
CA LEU A 37 1.43 8.16 -12.24
C LEU A 37 0.36 7.11 -12.59
N ASN A 38 -0.90 7.37 -12.25
CA ASN A 38 -2.01 6.47 -12.54
C ASN A 38 -2.65 6.72 -13.92
N GLU A 39 -2.60 7.95 -14.42
CA GLU A 39 -3.23 8.33 -15.69
C GLU A 39 -2.34 8.09 -16.93
N MET A 40 -1.05 7.80 -16.75
CA MET A 40 -0.07 7.80 -17.84
C MET A 40 0.30 6.37 -18.29
N GLU A 41 0.13 6.08 -19.58
CA GLU A 41 0.91 5.01 -20.23
C GLU A 41 2.35 5.52 -20.39
N PHE A 42 3.24 5.05 -19.52
CA PHE A 42 4.62 5.54 -19.51
C PHE A 42 5.38 5.13 -20.76
N THR A 43 5.98 6.12 -21.43
CA THR A 43 7.11 5.84 -22.33
C THR A 43 8.34 5.42 -21.51
N PRO A 44 9.28 4.63 -22.06
CA PRO A 44 10.46 4.17 -21.33
C PRO A 44 11.27 5.30 -20.66
N ASP A 45 11.40 6.44 -21.33
CA ASP A 45 12.07 7.63 -20.76
C ASP A 45 11.34 8.23 -19.56
N GLN A 46 10.00 8.26 -19.59
CA GLN A 46 9.19 8.77 -18.49
C GLN A 46 9.27 7.84 -17.26
N VAL A 47 9.35 6.51 -17.47
CA VAL A 47 9.59 5.54 -16.39
C VAL A 47 10.87 5.89 -15.64
N VAL A 48 11.98 6.06 -16.38
CA VAL A 48 13.28 6.38 -15.79
C VAL A 48 13.24 7.71 -15.04
N LYS A 49 12.69 8.76 -15.66
CA LYS A 49 12.57 10.08 -15.02
C LYS A 49 11.71 10.02 -13.76
N ALA A 50 10.61 9.26 -13.79
CA ALA A 50 9.75 9.09 -12.63
C ALA A 50 10.50 8.42 -11.47
N LEU A 51 11.30 7.38 -11.75
CA LEU A 51 12.09 6.73 -10.71
C LEU A 51 13.18 7.66 -10.15
N VAL A 52 14.01 8.26 -11.01
CA VAL A 52 15.16 9.08 -10.63
C VAL A 52 14.78 10.25 -9.73
N GLN A 53 13.64 10.90 -9.99
CA GLN A 53 13.16 12.02 -9.17
C GLN A 53 12.86 11.62 -7.71
N ARG A 54 12.62 10.34 -7.46
CA ARG A 54 12.09 9.81 -6.20
C ARG A 54 13.08 8.90 -5.50
N LEU A 55 13.96 8.26 -6.25
CA LEU A 55 14.99 7.35 -5.75
C LEU A 55 15.97 8.12 -4.85
N VAL A 56 16.03 7.72 -3.59
CA VAL A 56 16.91 8.31 -2.56
C VAL A 56 18.23 7.55 -2.51
N SER A 57 18.15 6.23 -2.49
CA SER A 57 19.29 5.33 -2.43
C SER A 57 18.88 3.93 -2.87
N TRP A 58 19.86 3.13 -3.28
CA TRP A 58 19.72 1.70 -3.53
C TRP A 58 21.07 0.99 -3.34
N ASN A 59 21.06 -0.34 -3.28
CA ASN A 59 22.26 -1.18 -3.17
C ASN A 59 22.71 -1.78 -4.51
N VAL A 60 22.35 -1.16 -5.63
CA VAL A 60 22.64 -1.68 -6.97
C VAL A 60 24.09 -1.44 -7.33
N GLU A 61 24.76 -2.48 -7.80
CA GLU A 61 26.15 -2.45 -8.26
C GLU A 61 26.23 -2.81 -9.75
N ASP A 62 27.26 -2.32 -10.44
CA ASP A 62 27.54 -2.69 -11.83
C ASP A 62 28.35 -3.99 -11.93
N GLU A 63 28.68 -4.41 -13.16
CA GLU A 63 29.48 -5.62 -13.42
C GLU A 63 30.90 -5.59 -12.81
N GLN A 64 31.36 -4.41 -12.39
CA GLN A 64 32.67 -4.18 -11.77
C GLN A 64 32.56 -4.07 -10.23
N GLY A 65 31.37 -4.30 -9.68
CA GLY A 65 31.08 -4.17 -8.25
C GLY A 65 31.12 -2.72 -7.76
N GLN A 66 30.94 -1.75 -8.66
CA GLN A 66 30.84 -0.33 -8.27
C GLN A 66 29.38 0.04 -8.04
N PRO A 67 29.08 0.86 -7.01
CA PRO A 67 27.71 1.29 -6.74
C PRO A 67 27.20 2.15 -7.89
N VAL A 68 26.05 1.76 -8.43
CA VAL A 68 25.38 2.51 -9.49
C VAL A 68 24.76 3.77 -8.88
N PRO A 69 25.00 4.97 -9.42
CA PRO A 69 24.39 6.18 -8.91
C PRO A 69 22.88 6.18 -9.19
N THR A 70 22.08 6.76 -8.30
CA THR A 70 20.63 6.99 -8.48
C THR A 70 20.31 8.12 -9.48
N SER A 71 21.20 8.33 -10.45
CA SER A 71 21.10 9.32 -11.51
C SER A 71 20.35 8.75 -12.71
N TYR A 72 19.93 9.61 -13.64
CA TYR A 72 19.30 9.17 -14.88
C TYR A 72 20.16 8.16 -15.64
N GLU A 73 21.46 8.46 -15.81
CA GLU A 73 22.39 7.57 -16.51
C GLU A 73 22.53 6.22 -15.80
N GLY A 74 22.65 6.22 -14.47
CA GLY A 74 22.76 4.99 -13.68
C GLY A 74 21.50 4.13 -13.70
N VAL A 75 20.31 4.74 -13.76
CA VAL A 75 19.06 3.98 -13.93
C VAL A 75 18.94 3.44 -15.37
N CYS A 76 19.43 4.16 -16.37
CA CYS A 76 19.44 3.70 -17.76
C CYS A 76 20.35 2.49 -18.02
N THR A 77 21.32 2.19 -17.14
CA THR A 77 22.14 0.98 -17.27
C THR A 77 21.45 -0.26 -16.69
N GLN A 78 20.31 -0.10 -16.02
CA GLN A 78 19.60 -1.21 -15.38
C GLN A 78 18.58 -1.86 -16.31
N ASP A 79 18.18 -3.09 -15.95
CA ASP A 79 17.10 -3.80 -16.62
C ASP A 79 15.75 -3.07 -16.45
N GLY A 80 14.97 -3.03 -17.53
CA GLY A 80 13.68 -2.34 -17.57
C GLY A 80 12.63 -2.99 -16.66
N GLY A 81 12.67 -4.32 -16.50
CA GLY A 81 11.81 -5.06 -15.58
C GLY A 81 12.08 -4.69 -14.13
N MET A 82 13.35 -4.62 -13.74
CA MET A 82 13.77 -4.18 -12.41
C MET A 82 13.31 -2.74 -12.11
N VAL A 83 13.55 -1.80 -13.02
CA VAL A 83 13.13 -0.40 -12.87
C VAL A 83 11.61 -0.31 -12.69
N LEU A 84 10.86 -1.09 -13.46
CA LEU A 84 9.40 -1.14 -13.37
C LEU A 84 8.92 -1.77 -12.06
N ALA A 85 9.60 -2.81 -11.58
CA ALA A 85 9.32 -3.45 -10.30
C ALA A 85 9.47 -2.48 -9.13
N ILE A 86 10.51 -1.64 -9.14
CA ILE A 86 10.70 -0.60 -8.11
C ILE A 86 9.55 0.41 -8.12
N LEU A 87 9.11 0.84 -9.31
CA LEU A 87 7.96 1.76 -9.43
C LEU A 87 6.64 1.12 -9.01
N ASN A 88 6.44 -0.17 -9.29
CA ASN A 88 5.26 -0.91 -8.85
C ASN A 88 5.24 -1.09 -7.33
N ALA A 89 6.37 -1.44 -6.72
CA ALA A 89 6.51 -1.51 -5.27
C ALA A 89 6.23 -0.15 -4.63
N LEU A 90 6.74 0.95 -5.22
CA LEU A 90 6.42 2.31 -4.79
C LEU A 90 4.90 2.59 -4.85
N ARG A 91 4.22 2.22 -5.93
CA ARG A 91 2.76 2.38 -6.04
C ARG A 91 2.03 1.63 -4.93
N GLN A 92 2.41 0.38 -4.68
CA GLN A 92 1.77 -0.46 -3.67
C GLN A 92 1.91 0.12 -2.27
N VAL A 93 3.13 0.52 -1.86
CA VAL A 93 3.35 1.13 -0.53
C VAL A 93 2.70 2.51 -0.40
N ASN A 94 2.59 3.26 -1.50
CA ASN A 94 1.96 4.59 -1.50
C ASN A 94 0.44 4.51 -1.39
N SER A 95 -0.21 3.52 -2.03
CA SER A 95 -1.65 3.26 -1.88
C SER A 95 -2.03 2.86 -0.45
N GLY A 96 -1.06 2.52 0.41
CA GLY A 96 -1.31 2.18 1.81
C GLY A 96 -2.09 0.89 2.01
N VAL A 97 -2.21 0.07 0.96
CA VAL A 97 -2.79 -1.28 1.02
C VAL A 97 -1.67 -2.19 1.49
N PRO A 98 -1.69 -2.69 2.74
CA PRO A 98 -0.77 -3.76 3.11
C PRO A 98 -1.00 -4.95 2.18
N ASP A 99 0.06 -5.73 1.94
CA ASP A 99 -0.01 -7.06 1.32
C ASP A 99 -1.30 -7.78 1.79
N PRO A 100 -2.08 -8.43 0.90
CA PRO A 100 -3.34 -9.05 1.28
C PRO A 100 -3.12 -9.84 2.56
N LEU A 101 -3.75 -9.38 3.66
CA LEU A 101 -3.62 -9.98 4.97
C LEU A 101 -3.69 -11.50 4.79
N PRO A 102 -2.76 -12.29 5.36
CA PRO A 102 -2.84 -13.74 5.24
C PRO A 102 -4.28 -14.14 5.58
N GLN A 103 -4.94 -14.83 4.65
CA GLN A 103 -6.32 -15.28 4.81
C GLN A 103 -6.38 -16.30 5.95
N SER A 104 -6.42 -15.79 7.16
CA SER A 104 -6.85 -16.50 8.34
C SER A 104 -7.71 -15.51 9.12
N SER A 105 -8.84 -15.16 8.51
CA SER A 105 -10.06 -15.09 9.30
C SER A 105 -10.20 -16.49 9.91
N PRO A 106 -10.07 -16.68 11.23
CA PRO A 106 -10.54 -17.92 11.81
C PRO A 106 -12.01 -18.00 11.41
N SER A 107 -12.35 -19.03 10.62
CA SER A 107 -13.73 -19.39 10.34
C SER A 107 -14.53 -19.16 11.60
N GLY A 108 -15.54 -18.30 11.52
CA GLY A 108 -16.36 -17.94 12.67
C GLY A 108 -16.87 -19.20 13.34
N GLU A 109 -16.18 -19.64 14.39
CA GLU A 109 -16.74 -20.62 15.29
C GLU A 109 -17.98 -19.96 15.87
N PRO A 110 -19.15 -20.63 15.82
CA PRO A 110 -20.35 -20.07 16.41
C PRO A 110 -20.02 -19.74 17.85
N SER A 111 -20.08 -18.45 18.19
CA SER A 111 -19.95 -18.02 19.58
C SER A 111 -20.97 -18.84 20.37
N PRO A 112 -20.59 -19.48 21.50
CA PRO A 112 -21.56 -20.10 22.38
C PRO A 112 -22.38 -18.97 23.01
N ALA A 113 -23.39 -18.51 22.28
CA ALA A 113 -24.43 -17.67 22.84
C ALA A 113 -25.15 -18.56 23.86
N ALA A 114 -24.87 -18.36 25.14
CA ALA A 114 -25.74 -18.83 26.18
C ALA A 114 -27.12 -18.22 25.91
N SER A 115 -28.08 -19.04 25.49
CA SER A 115 -29.46 -18.64 25.30
C SER A 115 -29.96 -17.99 26.59
N ILE A 116 -30.12 -16.67 26.59
CA ILE A 116 -30.76 -15.99 27.72
C ILE A 116 -32.24 -16.35 27.66
N PRO A 117 -32.83 -16.92 28.72
CA PRO A 117 -34.25 -17.19 28.78
C PRO A 117 -35.02 -15.87 28.62
N MET A 118 -35.84 -15.78 27.58
CA MET A 118 -36.71 -14.63 27.38
C MET A 118 -37.92 -14.80 28.30
N GLU A 119 -38.02 -14.00 29.34
CA GLU A 119 -39.15 -14.00 30.26
C GLU A 119 -40.40 -13.51 29.51
N PRO A 120 -41.52 -14.27 29.49
CA PRO A 120 -42.71 -13.87 28.76
C PRO A 120 -43.31 -12.60 29.38
N ARG A 121 -43.47 -11.57 28.55
CA ARG A 121 -44.10 -10.30 28.96
C ARG A 121 -45.52 -10.56 29.44
N SER A 122 -45.85 -10.05 30.62
CA SER A 122 -47.19 -10.14 31.20
C SER A 122 -48.25 -9.55 30.26
N PRO A 123 -49.45 -10.16 30.14
CA PRO A 123 -50.55 -9.58 29.38
C PRO A 123 -51.00 -8.27 30.04
N SER A 124 -51.11 -7.20 29.26
CA SER A 124 -51.67 -5.92 29.69
C SER A 124 -53.13 -6.10 30.14
N PRO A 125 -53.59 -5.38 31.19
CA PRO A 125 -54.98 -5.47 31.64
C PRO A 125 -55.93 -4.89 30.61
N GLU A 126 -57.03 -5.61 30.34
CA GLU A 126 -58.17 -5.13 29.56
C GLU A 126 -58.77 -3.89 30.23
N SER A 127 -58.72 -2.74 29.56
CA SER A 127 -59.44 -1.54 30.01
C SER A 127 -60.82 -1.52 29.39
N SER A 128 -61.79 -1.83 30.25
CA SER A 128 -63.23 -1.82 30.02
C SER A 128 -63.78 -0.45 29.54
N ALA A 129 -64.74 -0.55 28.62
CA ALA A 129 -65.78 0.34 28.11
C ALA A 129 -65.97 1.77 28.66
N VAL A 130 -66.38 2.71 27.78
CA VAL A 130 -67.51 3.64 28.01
C VAL A 130 -68.13 4.09 26.66
N PRO A 131 -69.46 4.38 26.55
CA PRO A 131 -70.27 4.35 25.33
C PRO A 131 -70.63 5.75 24.79
N ALA A 132 -71.36 5.79 23.66
CA ALA A 132 -72.19 6.91 23.21
C ALA A 132 -73.48 6.39 22.57
#